data_AF-A0A4V0KF86-F1
#
_entry.id   AF-A0A4V0KF86-F1
#
_cell.length_a   1.000
_cell.length_b   1.000
_cell.length_c   1.000
_cell.angle_alpha   90.00
_cell.angle_beta   90.00
_cell.angle_gamma   90.00
#
_symmetry.space_group_name_H-M   'P 1'
#
loop_
_entity.id
_entity.type
_entity.pdbx_description
1 polymer ?
#
loop_
_entity_poly.entity_id
_entity_poly.type
_entity_poly.pdbx_seq_one_letter_code
_entity_poly.pdbx_strand_id
1 'polypeptide(L)'
;MFPSVQLKKTVFLRLSKILSLSSVVSRNKAQELIRSGNVKVDNQIVKQNTVIDVNSKIEVNGCEINVDITTKLWGIYKPKNVFCNTDQNYIYEEKKLMNKKKNHILLNDGNDRLQICSENMNKLKGENNKALIYKSDLYNINKISRNENSNIDRGVYFPNYTETGINKRKMRSDDKNIVISTNASKLNVNLFDFIKKKNILYEEKNKIENYIPEHLIIVNSLDSDMEGIILLTNDGDFANKLKDINNNILTTYLIKTQEELTNEKVELLRKGCTIDDIHIRPLELKIIKPNLLYKWLKLTYVEKSQTHLNLLFSKYNMTIRKCKRYSFGPYKSSDLSGNFLMPLKIHSTINHLIPKHEYKLTLSHPTGNILMDSHHKCIKIKDYLNGSVVRE
;
A
#
# COMPACT_ATOMS: atom_id res chain seq x y z
N MET A 1 -49.14 -16.65 25.83
CA MET A 1 -49.18 -16.03 24.49
C MET A 1 -47.73 -15.77 24.10
N PHE A 2 -47.20 -16.47 23.10
CA PHE A 2 -45.80 -16.27 22.71
C PHE A 2 -45.67 -14.88 22.06
N PRO A 3 -44.64 -14.08 22.42
CA PRO A 3 -44.39 -12.84 21.70
C PRO A 3 -44.25 -13.17 20.22
N SER A 4 -44.89 -12.40 19.34
CA SER A 4 -44.69 -12.55 17.91
C SER A 4 -43.19 -12.38 17.63
N VAL A 5 -42.57 -13.40 17.04
CA VAL A 5 -41.13 -13.39 16.73
C VAL A 5 -40.96 -13.41 15.23
N GLN A 6 -40.13 -12.52 14.71
CA GLN A 6 -39.78 -12.49 13.29
C GLN A 6 -38.43 -13.14 13.08
N LEU A 7 -38.28 -13.90 12.00
CA LEU A 7 -36.98 -14.38 11.55
C LEU A 7 -36.29 -13.29 10.72
N LYS A 8 -35.12 -12.87 11.17
CA LYS A 8 -34.24 -11.93 10.46
C LYS A 8 -33.05 -12.69 9.89
N LYS A 9 -32.69 -12.41 8.64
CA LYS A 9 -31.41 -12.85 8.06
C LYS A 9 -30.32 -11.95 8.57
N THR A 10 -29.33 -12.55 9.21
CA THR A 10 -28.36 -11.82 10.03
C THR A 10 -26.97 -12.34 9.72
N VAL A 11 -26.02 -11.44 9.54
CA VAL A 11 -24.62 -11.79 9.30
C VAL A 11 -23.84 -11.44 10.55
N PHE A 12 -23.02 -12.37 11.01
CA PHE A 12 -22.18 -12.19 12.19
C PHE A 12 -20.72 -12.07 11.76
N LEU A 13 -20.10 -10.94 12.06
CA LEU A 13 -18.69 -10.68 11.75
C LEU A 13 -17.97 -10.10 12.95
N ARG A 14 -16.64 -10.27 13.00
CA ARG A 14 -15.81 -9.57 13.99
C ARG A 14 -15.93 -8.06 13.81
N LEU A 15 -16.09 -7.33 14.90
CA LEU A 15 -16.24 -5.88 14.90
C LEU A 15 -15.12 -5.18 14.11
N SER A 16 -13.86 -5.60 14.27
CA SER A 16 -12.74 -5.03 13.50
C SER A 16 -12.87 -5.22 11.99
N LYS A 17 -13.52 -6.31 11.55
CA LYS A 17 -13.75 -6.59 10.12
C LYS A 17 -14.88 -5.71 9.59
N ILE A 18 -15.94 -5.50 10.36
CA ILE A 18 -17.05 -4.61 9.99
C ILE A 18 -16.53 -3.19 9.79
N LEU A 19 -15.78 -2.64 10.76
CA LEU A 19 -15.20 -1.30 10.67
C LEU A 19 -14.28 -1.11 9.44
N SER A 20 -13.54 -2.16 9.07
CA SER A 20 -12.69 -2.16 7.89
C SER A 20 -13.48 -2.23 6.58
N LEU A 21 -14.52 -3.07 6.50
CA LEU A 21 -15.38 -3.18 5.31
C LEU A 21 -16.17 -1.88 5.08
N SER A 22 -16.65 -1.25 6.15
CA SER A 22 -17.27 0.08 6.09
C SER A 22 -16.29 1.20 5.70
N SER A 23 -15.02 0.88 5.40
CA SER A 23 -13.97 1.82 4.96
C SER A 23 -13.66 2.94 5.95
N VAL A 24 -13.91 2.71 7.24
CA VAL A 24 -13.66 3.68 8.32
C VAL A 24 -12.18 3.64 8.72
N VAL A 25 -11.67 2.46 9.08
CA VAL A 25 -10.30 2.28 9.56
C VAL A 25 -9.72 0.92 9.18
N SER A 26 -8.40 0.77 9.24
CA SER A 26 -7.76 -0.54 9.07
C SER A 26 -8.17 -1.51 10.19
N ARG A 27 -8.10 -2.82 9.93
CA ARG A 27 -8.41 -3.85 10.95
C ARG A 27 -7.59 -3.69 12.23
N ASN A 28 -6.30 -3.35 12.11
CA ASN A 28 -5.43 -3.14 13.27
C ASN A 28 -5.83 -1.88 14.03
N LYS A 29 -6.12 -0.79 13.31
CA LYS A 29 -6.57 0.46 13.93
C LYS A 29 -7.94 0.30 14.60
N ALA A 30 -8.82 -0.47 13.99
CA ALA A 30 -10.10 -0.85 14.59
C ALA A 30 -9.88 -1.59 15.92
N GLN A 31 -8.96 -2.56 15.98
CA GLN A 31 -8.64 -3.26 17.23
C GLN A 31 -8.07 -2.32 18.31
N GLU A 32 -7.23 -1.35 17.92
CA GLU A 32 -6.76 -0.33 18.85
C GLU A 32 -7.91 0.48 19.44
N LEU A 33 -8.82 0.98 18.58
CA LEU A 33 -9.98 1.78 18.98
C LEU A 33 -10.96 0.98 19.86
N ILE A 34 -11.18 -0.29 19.55
CA ILE A 34 -11.97 -1.19 20.38
C ILE A 34 -11.30 -1.33 21.75
N ARG A 35 -10.01 -1.63 21.80
CA ARG A 35 -9.26 -1.81 23.06
C ARG A 35 -9.25 -0.55 23.92
N SER A 36 -9.21 0.64 23.33
CA SER A 36 -9.29 1.91 24.05
C SER A 36 -10.71 2.30 24.48
N GLY A 37 -11.74 1.54 24.09
CA GLY A 37 -13.13 1.80 24.46
C GLY A 37 -13.80 2.91 23.64
N ASN A 38 -13.25 3.22 22.46
CA ASN A 38 -13.76 4.26 21.56
C ASN A 38 -14.88 3.76 20.63
N VAL A 39 -15.31 2.50 20.78
CA VAL A 39 -16.35 1.89 19.94
C VAL A 39 -17.52 1.45 20.80
N LYS A 40 -18.73 1.83 20.40
CA LYS A 40 -19.98 1.37 21.00
C LYS A 40 -20.77 0.53 20.01
N VAL A 41 -21.44 -0.49 20.52
CA VAL A 41 -22.40 -1.34 19.79
C VAL A 41 -23.69 -1.34 20.59
N ASP A 42 -24.80 -0.93 19.98
CA ASP A 42 -26.11 -0.82 20.62
C ASP A 42 -26.04 -0.08 21.98
N ASN A 43 -25.36 1.08 21.97
CA ASN A 43 -25.07 1.95 23.13
C ASN A 43 -24.14 1.38 24.21
N GLN A 44 -23.60 0.17 24.04
CA GLN A 44 -22.65 -0.43 24.98
C GLN A 44 -21.21 -0.30 24.49
N ILE A 45 -20.29 0.11 25.36
CA ILE A 45 -18.86 0.20 25.01
C ILE A 45 -18.28 -1.21 24.90
N VAL A 46 -17.71 -1.53 23.74
CA VAL A 46 -17.08 -2.83 23.46
C VAL A 46 -15.56 -2.68 23.53
N LYS A 47 -14.91 -3.46 24.41
CA LYS A 47 -13.45 -3.42 24.62
C LYS A 47 -12.67 -4.59 24.00
N GLN A 48 -13.38 -5.57 23.45
CA GLN A 48 -12.80 -6.78 22.85
C GLN A 48 -13.27 -6.93 21.40
N ASN A 49 -12.45 -7.52 20.54
CA ASN A 49 -12.82 -7.77 19.15
C ASN A 49 -13.78 -8.96 19.03
N THR A 50 -15.02 -8.75 19.46
CA THR A 50 -16.10 -9.74 19.47
C THR A 50 -16.77 -9.85 18.11
N VAL A 51 -17.50 -10.94 17.92
CA VAL A 51 -18.39 -11.12 16.77
C VAL A 51 -19.72 -10.45 17.10
N ILE A 52 -20.19 -9.59 16.22
CA ILE A 52 -21.45 -8.86 16.38
C ILE A 52 -22.33 -9.00 15.14
N ASP A 53 -23.61 -8.69 15.29
CA ASP A 53 -24.54 -8.56 14.16
C ASP A 53 -24.15 -7.33 13.33
N VAL A 54 -24.06 -7.50 12.02
CA VAL A 54 -23.83 -6.42 11.05
C VAL A 54 -24.94 -5.36 11.10
N ASN A 55 -26.16 -5.73 11.52
CA ASN A 55 -27.28 -4.80 11.64
C ASN A 55 -27.32 -4.03 12.97
N SER A 56 -26.40 -4.30 13.90
CA SER A 56 -26.32 -3.54 15.16
C SER A 56 -25.92 -2.09 14.89
N LYS A 57 -26.35 -1.19 15.78
CA LYS A 57 -25.95 0.22 15.73
C LYS A 57 -24.52 0.36 16.22
N ILE A 58 -23.61 0.80 15.36
CA ILE A 58 -22.18 0.96 15.71
C ILE A 58 -21.81 2.43 15.72
N GLU A 59 -21.15 2.87 16.79
CA GLU A 59 -20.61 4.22 16.93
C GLU A 59 -19.10 4.15 17.17
N VAL A 60 -18.33 4.99 16.47
CA VAL A 60 -16.88 5.13 16.64
C VAL A 60 -16.59 6.58 17.00
N ASN A 61 -15.91 6.81 18.14
CA ASN A 61 -15.66 8.15 18.68
C ASN A 61 -16.93 9.01 18.87
N GLY A 62 -18.08 8.37 19.12
CA GLY A 62 -19.37 9.05 19.29
C GLY A 62 -20.08 9.40 17.98
N CYS A 63 -19.51 9.06 16.82
CA CYS A 63 -20.17 9.19 15.53
C CYS A 63 -20.73 7.83 15.10
N GLU A 64 -22.02 7.79 14.77
CA GLU A 64 -22.65 6.61 14.16
C GLU A 64 -22.09 6.39 12.75
N ILE A 65 -21.75 5.13 12.45
CA ILE A 65 -21.22 4.76 11.14
C ILE A 65 -22.30 4.06 10.31
N ASN A 66 -22.28 4.33 9.01
CA ASN A 66 -23.06 3.53 8.07
C ASN A 66 -22.35 2.19 7.85
N VAL A 67 -22.98 1.09 8.26
CA VAL A 67 -22.40 -0.24 8.13
C VAL A 67 -22.59 -0.75 6.72
N ASP A 68 -21.49 -0.95 6.00
CA ASP A 68 -21.49 -1.50 4.66
C ASP A 68 -20.47 -2.65 4.56
N ILE A 69 -20.99 -3.86 4.39
CA ILE A 69 -20.19 -5.08 4.26
C ILE A 69 -19.89 -5.46 2.82
N THR A 70 -20.28 -4.64 1.84
CA THR A 70 -20.05 -4.94 0.43
C THR A 70 -18.58 -4.78 0.07
N THR A 71 -18.01 -5.80 -0.57
CA THR A 71 -16.67 -5.71 -1.15
C THR A 71 -16.70 -4.76 -2.34
N LYS A 72 -15.88 -3.72 -2.28
CA LYS A 72 -15.75 -2.68 -3.31
C LYS A 72 -14.32 -2.67 -3.85
N LEU A 73 -14.20 -2.23 -5.10
CA LEU A 73 -12.93 -2.15 -5.81
C LEU A 73 -12.78 -0.77 -6.42
N TRP A 74 -11.57 -0.23 -6.36
CA TRP A 74 -11.16 1.00 -7.01
C TRP A 74 -9.91 0.79 -7.83
N GLY A 75 -9.71 1.65 -8.82
CA GLY A 75 -8.53 1.68 -9.67
C GLY A 75 -7.94 3.07 -9.76
N ILE A 76 -6.62 3.14 -9.88
CA ILE A 76 -5.88 4.38 -10.18
C ILE A 76 -4.65 4.06 -11.02
N TYR A 77 -4.30 4.93 -11.96
CA TYR A 77 -2.99 4.90 -12.59
C TYR A 77 -1.99 5.64 -11.68
N LYS A 78 -1.12 4.89 -11.00
CA LYS A 78 -0.06 5.46 -10.17
C LYS A 78 1.02 6.07 -11.07
N PRO A 79 1.35 7.36 -10.93
CA PRO A 79 2.46 7.96 -11.65
C PRO A 79 3.81 7.62 -11.01
N LYS A 80 4.88 7.96 -11.73
CA LYS A 80 6.26 7.89 -11.22
C LYS A 80 6.49 8.89 -10.07
N ASN A 81 7.39 8.56 -9.16
CA ASN A 81 7.71 9.29 -7.92
C ASN A 81 6.53 9.37 -6.93
N VAL A 82 5.62 8.42 -6.99
CA VAL A 82 4.63 8.17 -5.93
C VAL A 82 4.99 6.84 -5.30
N PHE A 83 4.91 6.66 -3.99
CA PHE A 83 5.17 5.36 -3.35
C PHE A 83 3.92 4.83 -2.65
N CYS A 84 3.84 3.52 -2.51
CA CYS A 84 2.73 2.84 -1.84
C CYS A 84 3.12 2.55 -0.38
N ASN A 85 2.63 3.34 0.57
CA ASN A 85 2.73 3.02 1.99
C ASN A 85 1.38 3.27 2.67
N THR A 86 0.98 2.38 3.57
CA THR A 86 -0.27 2.46 4.34
C THR A 86 -0.08 3.17 5.67
N ASP A 87 1.18 3.26 6.15
CA ASP A 87 1.47 3.95 7.41
C ASP A 87 1.22 5.45 7.28
N GLN A 88 0.73 6.08 8.35
CA GLN A 88 0.57 7.53 8.43
C GLN A 88 1.86 8.24 8.83
N ASN A 89 2.81 7.50 9.44
CA ASN A 89 4.05 8.03 9.99
C ASN A 89 5.27 7.68 9.11
N TYR A 90 5.27 8.07 7.83
CA TYR A 90 6.46 7.97 6.98
C TYR A 90 7.23 9.28 6.94
N ILE A 91 8.56 9.17 6.92
CA ILE A 91 9.46 10.30 6.72
C ILE A 91 9.86 10.30 5.25
N TYR A 92 9.62 11.42 4.56
CA TYR A 92 10.11 11.64 3.21
C TYR A 92 11.66 11.56 3.21
N GLU A 93 12.24 10.57 2.51
CA GLU A 93 13.68 10.31 2.50
C GLU A 93 14.52 11.56 2.18
N GLU A 94 14.02 12.46 1.32
CA GLU A 94 14.75 13.67 0.91
C GLU A 94 14.96 14.69 2.04
N LYS A 95 14.15 14.69 3.12
CA LYS A 95 14.40 15.57 4.28
C LYS A 95 15.73 15.26 4.98
N LYS A 96 16.24 14.02 4.92
CA LYS A 96 17.56 13.69 5.49
C LYS A 96 18.72 14.28 4.67
N LEU A 97 18.64 14.25 3.35
CA LEU A 97 19.68 14.80 2.45
C LEU A 97 19.70 16.33 2.49
N MET A 98 18.52 16.97 2.55
CA MET A 98 18.41 18.42 2.65
C MET A 98 18.82 18.95 4.03
N ASN A 99 18.52 18.24 5.13
CA ASN A 99 19.00 18.62 6.47
C ASN A 99 20.51 18.35 6.64
N LYS A 100 21.08 17.30 6.03
CA LYS A 100 22.54 17.14 5.96
C LYS A 100 23.20 18.28 5.19
N LYS A 101 22.64 18.70 4.04
CA LYS A 101 23.13 19.86 3.28
C LYS A 101 22.96 21.19 4.02
N LYS A 102 21.82 21.42 4.70
CA LYS A 102 21.61 22.62 5.53
C LYS A 102 22.58 22.69 6.71
N ASN A 103 22.86 21.57 7.38
CA ASN A 103 23.82 21.53 8.48
C ASN A 103 25.27 21.77 8.02
N HIS A 104 25.61 21.49 6.76
CA HIS A 104 26.90 21.88 6.18
C HIS A 104 26.97 23.34 5.70
N ILE A 105 25.83 24.03 5.54
CA ILE A 105 25.78 25.43 5.10
C ILE A 105 25.69 26.39 6.31
N LEU A 106 25.28 25.91 7.48
CA LEU A 106 25.07 26.72 8.70
C LEU A 106 26.21 26.64 9.74
N LEU A 107 27.42 26.23 9.35
CA LEU A 107 28.60 26.19 10.23
C LEU A 107 29.78 27.03 9.72
N ASN A 108 29.52 28.07 8.93
CA ASN A 108 30.51 29.10 8.59
C ASN A 108 29.95 30.47 8.95
N ASP A 109 29.82 30.74 10.24
CA ASP A 109 29.88 32.09 10.79
C ASP A 109 30.24 31.97 12.28
N GLY A 110 31.41 32.50 12.66
CA GLY A 110 31.87 32.55 14.05
C GLY A 110 33.23 31.91 14.26
N ASN A 111 34.26 32.75 14.32
CA ASN A 111 35.59 32.43 14.83
C ASN A 111 35.50 31.78 16.22
N ASP A 112 36.15 30.65 16.43
CA ASP A 112 37.23 30.54 17.41
C ASP A 112 38.05 29.25 17.24
N ARG A 113 39.36 29.41 17.42
CA ARG A 113 40.41 28.43 17.17
C ARG A 113 40.32 27.26 18.17
N LEU A 114 40.53 26.02 17.71
CA LEU A 114 41.59 25.14 18.22
C LEU A 114 41.66 23.80 17.46
N GLN A 115 42.89 23.54 16.98
CA GLN A 115 43.57 22.25 16.82
C GLN A 115 43.04 21.25 15.78
N ILE A 116 43.75 21.28 14.66
CA ILE A 116 43.78 20.29 13.59
C ILE A 116 44.20 18.93 14.16
N CYS A 117 43.34 17.91 13.99
CA CYS A 117 43.79 16.53 13.79
C CYS A 117 43.13 16.04 12.50
N SER A 118 44.00 15.75 11.54
CA SER A 118 43.65 15.24 10.23
C SER A 118 43.54 13.73 10.32
N GLU A 119 42.32 13.19 10.22
CA GLU A 119 42.13 11.78 9.92
C GLU A 119 41.17 11.63 8.75
N ASN A 120 41.67 10.88 7.77
CA ASN A 120 41.19 10.81 6.42
C ASN A 120 39.87 10.03 6.34
N MET A 121 38.82 10.70 5.89
CA MET A 121 37.68 10.06 5.25
C MET A 121 38.12 9.47 3.91
N ASN A 122 38.30 8.14 3.85
CA ASN A 122 38.20 7.36 2.62
C ASN A 122 38.02 5.86 2.94
N LYS A 123 36.78 5.39 2.90
CA LYS A 123 36.32 4.17 2.18
C LYS A 123 34.91 3.79 2.64
N LEU A 124 33.94 3.96 1.73
CA LEU A 124 32.85 3.00 1.51
C LEU A 124 32.30 3.28 0.10
N LYS A 125 32.92 2.58 -0.88
CA LYS A 125 32.28 2.16 -2.12
C LYS A 125 31.58 0.82 -1.81
N GLY A 126 30.37 0.65 -2.33
CA GLY A 126 29.49 -0.53 -2.12
C GLY A 126 28.59 -0.32 -0.90
N GLU A 127 27.27 -0.47 -0.92
CA GLU A 127 26.35 -1.16 -1.83
C GLU A 127 25.07 -0.31 -1.93
N ASN A 128 24.44 -0.26 -3.10
CA ASN A 128 23.09 0.32 -3.23
C ASN A 128 22.04 -0.66 -2.71
N ASN A 129 22.07 -0.95 -1.42
CA ASN A 129 20.98 -1.62 -0.73
C ASN A 129 20.17 -0.55 0.02
N LYS A 130 19.10 -0.08 -0.64
CA LYS A 130 18.09 0.78 -0.01
C LYS A 130 17.23 -0.08 0.91
N ALA A 131 17.72 -0.32 2.12
CA ALA A 131 16.91 -0.90 3.18
C ALA A 131 16.03 0.20 3.82
N LEU A 132 14.73 -0.05 3.88
CA LEU A 132 13.79 0.65 4.74
C LEU A 132 14.16 0.36 6.20
N ILE A 133 14.48 1.40 6.98
CA ILE A 133 14.72 1.26 8.42
C ILE A 133 13.43 1.60 9.16
N TYR A 134 12.88 0.65 9.91
CA TYR A 134 11.70 0.87 10.75
C TYR A 134 12.08 1.63 12.03
N LYS A 135 11.13 2.41 12.59
CA LYS A 135 11.33 3.12 13.86
C LYS A 135 11.51 2.16 15.05
N SER A 136 11.11 0.89 14.91
CA SER A 136 11.35 -0.20 15.86
C SER A 136 12.81 -0.66 15.90
N ASP A 137 13.57 -0.52 14.81
CA ASP A 137 14.96 -1.00 14.73
C ASP A 137 15.93 -0.02 15.42
N LEU A 138 15.51 1.23 15.62
CA LEU A 138 16.26 2.25 16.35
C LEU A 138 16.25 2.06 17.87
N TYR A 139 15.32 1.25 18.42
CA TYR A 139 15.26 1.00 19.85
C TYR A 139 16.26 -0.06 20.35
N ASN A 140 16.85 -0.85 19.44
CA ASN A 140 17.87 -1.86 19.79
C ASN A 140 19.31 -1.37 19.59
N ILE A 141 19.54 -0.28 18.88
CA ILE A 141 20.90 0.28 18.68
C ILE A 141 21.33 1.15 19.87
N ASN A 142 20.38 1.76 20.58
CA ASN A 142 20.67 2.59 21.76
C ASN A 142 20.80 1.81 23.09
N LYS A 143 20.97 0.47 23.04
CA LYS A 143 21.13 -0.38 24.23
C LYS A 143 22.42 -1.20 24.27
N ILE A 144 23.36 -0.98 23.35
CA ILE A 144 24.69 -1.65 23.32
C ILE A 144 25.82 -0.60 23.46
N SER A 145 25.63 0.36 24.36
CA SER A 145 26.72 1.23 24.81
C SER A 145 26.54 1.54 26.30
N ARG A 146 26.66 0.48 27.11
CA ARG A 146 26.99 0.49 28.55
C ARG A 146 26.87 -0.94 29.07
N ASN A 147 27.98 -1.67 29.01
CA ASN A 147 28.53 -2.47 30.12
C ASN A 147 29.71 -3.32 29.62
N GLU A 148 30.87 -2.95 30.16
CA GLU A 148 32.00 -3.78 30.63
C GLU A 148 32.38 -5.10 29.94
N ASN A 149 33.65 -5.13 29.51
CA ASN A 149 34.66 -6.18 29.68
C ASN A 149 34.20 -7.65 29.67
N SER A 150 34.56 -8.39 28.61
CA SER A 150 35.43 -9.58 28.71
C SER A 150 35.69 -10.20 27.34
N ASN A 151 36.86 -10.82 27.24
CA ASN A 151 37.49 -11.46 26.07
C ASN A 151 36.59 -12.45 25.32
N ILE A 152 36.79 -12.60 24.00
CA ILE A 152 37.24 -13.82 23.31
C ILE A 152 37.24 -13.63 21.78
N ASP A 153 38.31 -14.17 21.19
CA ASP A 153 38.79 -14.21 19.81
C ASP A 153 37.85 -14.67 18.68
N ARG A 154 38.38 -14.45 17.45
CA ARG A 154 38.12 -15.05 16.12
C ARG A 154 37.22 -14.18 15.23
N GLY A 155 37.65 -13.51 14.16
CA GLY A 155 38.81 -13.66 13.29
C GLY A 155 38.34 -14.15 11.92
N VAL A 156 38.20 -13.27 10.92
CA VAL A 156 38.20 -13.65 9.49
C VAL A 156 38.74 -12.50 8.63
N TYR A 157 39.78 -12.84 7.88
CA TYR A 157 40.55 -12.10 6.88
C TYR A 157 39.74 -11.51 5.71
N PHE A 158 40.15 -10.35 5.20
CA PHE A 158 40.00 -9.98 3.78
C PHE A 158 41.28 -9.31 3.23
N PRO A 159 41.76 -9.69 2.03
CA PRO A 159 43.07 -9.29 1.50
C PRO A 159 43.06 -7.95 0.74
N ASN A 160 44.23 -7.33 0.73
CA ASN A 160 44.62 -6.04 0.14
C ASN A 160 44.55 -6.03 -1.40
N TYR A 161 44.14 -4.90 -1.99
CA TYR A 161 44.68 -4.44 -3.28
C TYR A 161 44.76 -2.91 -3.39
N THR A 162 45.81 -2.50 -4.11
CA THR A 162 46.63 -1.30 -4.04
C THR A 162 46.14 -0.11 -4.88
N GLU A 163 46.50 1.09 -4.41
CA GLU A 163 46.26 2.40 -5.03
C GLU A 163 47.24 2.71 -6.17
N THR A 164 46.80 3.45 -7.18
CA THR A 164 47.69 4.25 -8.04
C THR A 164 47.06 5.59 -8.40
N GLY A 165 47.72 6.68 -7.97
CA GLY A 165 48.02 7.82 -8.83
C GLY A 165 47.00 8.96 -8.92
N ILE A 166 47.15 9.95 -8.04
CA ILE A 166 46.56 11.30 -8.14
C ILE A 166 47.39 12.16 -9.10
N ASN A 167 46.73 12.96 -9.95
CA ASN A 167 47.32 14.18 -10.51
C ASN A 167 46.38 15.38 -10.29
N LYS A 168 46.84 16.34 -9.46
CA LYS A 168 46.18 17.61 -9.13
C LYS A 168 46.44 18.65 -10.23
N ARG A 169 45.40 19.32 -10.72
CA ARG A 169 45.53 20.65 -11.36
C ARG A 169 44.61 21.66 -10.66
N LYS A 170 45.22 22.76 -10.20
CA LYS A 170 44.58 23.98 -9.70
C LYS A 170 43.86 24.70 -10.86
N MET A 171 42.64 25.18 -10.65
CA MET A 171 42.02 26.22 -11.48
C MET A 171 41.70 27.45 -10.65
N ARG A 172 41.98 28.60 -11.26
CA ARG A 172 41.82 29.96 -10.76
C ARG A 172 40.35 30.41 -10.84
N SER A 173 40.04 31.38 -9.98
CA SER A 173 38.85 32.20 -9.93
C SER A 173 38.55 32.88 -11.28
N ASP A 174 37.33 32.68 -11.79
CA ASP A 174 36.55 33.69 -12.52
C ASP A 174 35.11 33.19 -12.62
N ASP A 175 34.26 33.73 -11.74
CA ASP A 175 32.83 33.51 -11.68
C ASP A 175 32.13 34.20 -12.86
N LYS A 176 31.54 33.41 -13.77
CA LYS A 176 30.42 33.86 -14.63
C LYS A 176 29.37 32.76 -14.79
N ASN A 177 28.31 32.88 -13.99
CA ASN A 177 26.94 32.41 -14.19
C ASN A 177 26.75 31.09 -14.96
N ILE A 178 26.86 29.97 -14.26
CA ILE A 178 26.15 28.74 -14.64
C ILE A 178 24.75 28.85 -14.05
N VAL A 179 23.76 29.14 -14.90
CA VAL A 179 22.35 28.86 -14.58
C VAL A 179 22.21 27.35 -14.47
N ILE A 180 22.42 26.84 -13.26
CA ILE A 180 22.07 25.45 -12.94
C ILE A 180 20.55 25.43 -12.91
N SER A 181 19.95 24.96 -14.01
CA SER A 181 18.58 24.50 -13.99
C SER A 181 18.49 23.40 -12.93
N THR A 182 18.06 23.79 -11.73
CA THR A 182 17.71 22.86 -10.70
C THR A 182 16.44 22.17 -11.18
N ASN A 183 16.63 21.06 -11.89
CA ASN A 183 15.61 20.03 -11.96
C ASN A 183 15.28 19.66 -10.52
N ALA A 184 14.30 20.35 -9.93
CA ALA A 184 13.78 20.05 -8.62
C ALA A 184 13.43 18.56 -8.64
N SER A 185 14.20 17.76 -7.91
CA SER A 185 13.90 16.36 -7.69
C SER A 185 12.46 16.31 -7.18
N LYS A 186 11.55 15.80 -8.01
CA LYS A 186 10.14 15.68 -7.66
C LYS A 186 10.08 14.74 -6.45
N LEU A 187 9.94 15.34 -5.26
CA LEU A 187 9.78 14.67 -3.98
C LEU A 187 8.83 13.48 -4.14
N ASN A 188 9.25 12.31 -3.66
CA ASN A 188 8.41 11.12 -3.64
C ASN A 188 7.18 11.37 -2.76
N VAL A 189 5.96 11.26 -3.29
CA VAL A 189 4.70 11.47 -2.55
C VAL A 189 4.02 10.13 -2.23
N ASN A 190 3.36 10.01 -1.09
CA ASN A 190 2.56 8.80 -0.80
C ASN A 190 1.34 8.72 -1.72
N LEU A 191 0.94 7.51 -2.12
CA LEU A 191 -0.23 7.28 -2.97
C LEU A 191 -1.53 7.87 -2.39
N PHE A 192 -1.79 7.73 -1.09
CA PHE A 192 -3.00 8.26 -0.46
C PHE A 192 -2.99 9.79 -0.40
N ASP A 193 -1.85 10.42 -0.10
CA ASP A 193 -1.68 11.88 -0.18
C ASP A 193 -1.89 12.38 -1.61
N PHE A 194 -1.35 11.64 -2.58
CA PHE A 194 -1.52 11.94 -3.99
C PHE A 194 -2.99 11.89 -4.41
N ILE A 195 -3.72 10.84 -3.98
CA ILE A 195 -5.16 10.69 -4.21
C ILE A 195 -5.93 11.86 -3.61
N LYS A 196 -5.70 12.18 -2.32
CA LYS A 196 -6.37 13.29 -1.63
C LYS A 196 -6.13 14.63 -2.33
N LYS A 197 -4.87 14.92 -2.67
CA LYS A 197 -4.51 16.14 -3.39
C LYS A 197 -5.21 16.23 -4.76
N LYS A 198 -5.31 15.11 -5.48
CA LYS A 198 -6.03 15.06 -6.76
C LYS A 198 -7.53 15.24 -6.59
N ASN A 199 -8.10 14.74 -5.50
CA ASN A 199 -9.51 14.93 -5.19
C ASN A 199 -9.86 16.38 -4.94
N ILE A 200 -9.12 17.05 -4.05
CA ILE A 200 -9.33 18.46 -3.71
C ILE A 200 -9.30 19.32 -4.97
N LEU A 201 -8.31 19.13 -5.85
CA LEU A 201 -8.22 19.85 -7.13
C LEU A 201 -9.41 19.57 -8.06
N TYR A 202 -9.99 18.36 -8.00
CA TYR A 202 -11.14 18.00 -8.80
C TYR A 202 -12.44 18.61 -8.23
N GLU A 203 -12.61 18.59 -6.92
CA GLU A 203 -13.74 19.21 -6.21
C GLU A 203 -13.76 20.73 -6.43
N GLU A 204 -12.61 21.40 -6.26
CA GLU A 204 -12.45 22.83 -6.51
C GLU A 204 -12.79 23.20 -7.96
N LYS A 205 -12.29 22.42 -8.93
CA LYS A 205 -12.50 22.70 -10.35
C LYS A 205 -13.95 22.53 -10.77
N ASN A 206 -14.64 21.53 -10.25
CA ASN A 206 -15.99 21.17 -10.69
C ASN A 206 -17.09 21.66 -9.73
N LYS A 207 -16.72 22.22 -8.57
CA LYS A 207 -17.64 22.65 -7.50
C LYS A 207 -18.59 21.54 -7.06
N ILE A 208 -18.06 20.33 -6.93
CA ILE A 208 -18.80 19.15 -6.44
C ILE A 208 -18.03 18.50 -5.30
N GLU A 209 -18.75 17.81 -4.41
CA GLU A 209 -18.14 16.96 -3.41
C GLU A 209 -17.93 15.56 -4.01
N ASN A 210 -16.72 15.02 -3.85
CA ASN A 210 -16.38 13.66 -4.29
C ASN A 210 -15.85 12.87 -3.10
N TYR A 211 -16.72 12.04 -2.52
CA TYR A 211 -16.38 11.21 -1.38
C TYR A 211 -15.29 10.18 -1.73
N ILE A 212 -14.20 10.19 -0.95
CA ILE A 212 -13.16 9.15 -0.98
C ILE A 212 -13.22 8.37 0.32
N PRO A 213 -13.24 7.02 0.27
CA PRO A 213 -13.22 6.22 1.49
C PRO A 213 -12.00 6.53 2.35
N GLU A 214 -12.19 6.62 3.67
CA GLU A 214 -11.10 6.97 4.59
C GLU A 214 -10.01 5.89 4.64
N HIS A 215 -10.43 4.62 4.54
CA HIS A 215 -9.55 3.48 4.52
C HIS A 215 -9.66 2.68 3.22
N LEU A 216 -8.51 2.47 2.58
CA LEU A 216 -8.35 1.67 1.38
C LEU A 216 -7.10 0.80 1.49
N ILE A 217 -7.18 -0.42 0.95
CA ILE A 217 -6.14 -1.43 0.98
C ILE A 217 -5.56 -1.58 -0.42
N ILE A 218 -4.25 -1.42 -0.55
CA ILE A 218 -3.54 -1.55 -1.83
C ILE A 218 -3.37 -3.04 -2.17
N VAL A 219 -3.78 -3.40 -3.39
CA VAL A 219 -3.54 -4.72 -3.99
C VAL A 219 -2.27 -4.66 -4.83
N ASN A 220 -1.24 -5.41 -4.45
CA ASN A 220 0.13 -5.37 -4.98
C ASN A 220 0.69 -3.94 -5.18
N SER A 221 1.50 -3.50 -4.21
CA SER A 221 2.21 -2.23 -4.29
C SER A 221 3.16 -2.17 -5.49
N LEU A 222 3.33 -0.98 -6.05
CA LEU A 222 4.37 -0.71 -7.04
C LEU A 222 5.46 0.15 -6.42
N ASP A 223 6.70 -0.12 -6.83
CA ASP A 223 7.86 0.69 -6.46
C ASP A 223 7.70 2.14 -6.96
N SER A 224 8.44 3.06 -6.32
CA SER A 224 8.24 4.50 -6.51
C SER A 224 8.61 4.98 -7.92
N ASP A 225 9.58 4.32 -8.53
CA ASP A 225 10.10 4.55 -9.87
C ASP A 225 9.22 3.96 -10.98
N MET A 226 8.31 3.04 -10.63
CA MET A 226 7.38 2.39 -11.54
C MET A 226 6.06 3.14 -11.62
N GLU A 227 5.38 3.04 -12.77
CA GLU A 227 4.06 3.62 -13.00
C GLU A 227 3.07 2.52 -13.44
N GLY A 228 1.77 2.78 -13.42
CA GLY A 228 0.79 1.84 -13.93
C GLY A 228 -0.46 1.69 -13.09
N ILE A 229 -1.33 0.78 -13.50
CA ILE A 229 -2.58 0.48 -12.79
C ILE A 229 -2.30 -0.05 -11.38
N ILE A 230 -3.02 0.45 -10.38
CA ILE A 230 -3.11 -0.08 -9.03
C ILE A 230 -4.57 -0.27 -8.67
N LEU A 231 -4.87 -1.43 -8.08
CA LEU A 231 -6.18 -1.71 -7.51
C LEU A 231 -6.17 -1.44 -6.01
N LEU A 232 -7.28 -0.89 -5.51
CA LEU A 232 -7.52 -0.68 -4.09
C LEU A 232 -8.87 -1.28 -3.71
N THR A 233 -9.01 -1.79 -2.48
CA THR A 233 -10.26 -2.37 -1.97
C THR A 233 -10.46 -2.04 -0.49
N ASN A 234 -11.69 -2.10 0.00
CA ASN A 234 -12.04 -2.02 1.41
C ASN A 234 -11.93 -3.37 2.13
N ASP A 235 -11.86 -4.47 1.39
CA ASP A 235 -11.89 -5.83 1.93
C ASP A 235 -10.50 -6.47 1.93
N GLY A 236 -9.93 -6.64 3.13
CA GLY A 236 -8.63 -7.26 3.31
C GLY A 236 -8.57 -8.74 2.91
N ASP A 237 -9.67 -9.49 3.02
CA ASP A 237 -9.67 -10.91 2.65
C ASP A 237 -9.71 -11.05 1.12
N PHE A 238 -10.48 -10.19 0.45
CA PHE A 238 -10.44 -10.09 -1.01
C PHE A 238 -9.07 -9.63 -1.51
N ALA A 239 -8.47 -8.61 -0.88
CA ALA A 239 -7.12 -8.16 -1.20
C ALA A 239 -6.11 -9.32 -1.09
N ASN A 240 -6.17 -10.11 -0.02
CA ASN A 240 -5.27 -11.24 0.18
C ASN A 240 -5.45 -12.31 -0.90
N LYS A 241 -6.69 -12.64 -1.28
CA LYS A 241 -6.94 -13.57 -2.38
C LYS A 241 -6.43 -13.03 -3.72
N LEU A 242 -6.56 -11.74 -3.99
CA LEU A 242 -6.00 -11.15 -5.21
C LEU A 242 -4.46 -11.22 -5.26
N LYS A 243 -3.80 -11.25 -4.09
CA LYS A 243 -2.34 -11.35 -3.94
C LYS A 243 -1.81 -12.78 -3.93
N ASP A 244 -2.70 -13.76 -3.76
CA ASP A 244 -2.34 -15.17 -3.66
C ASP A 244 -2.03 -15.73 -5.05
N ILE A 245 -0.85 -16.32 -5.19
CA ILE A 245 -0.39 -16.94 -6.43
C ILE A 245 -1.30 -18.07 -6.88
N ASN A 246 -1.94 -18.80 -5.96
CA ASN A 246 -2.79 -19.94 -6.29
C ASN A 246 -4.02 -19.53 -7.12
N ASN A 247 -4.42 -18.26 -7.03
CA ASN A 247 -5.53 -17.72 -7.81
C ASN A 247 -5.12 -17.32 -9.24
N ASN A 248 -3.84 -17.48 -9.60
CA ASN A 248 -3.29 -17.34 -10.96
C ASN A 248 -3.67 -16.02 -11.66
N ILE A 249 -3.71 -14.91 -10.90
CA ILE A 249 -4.03 -13.60 -11.45
C ILE A 249 -2.82 -13.08 -12.22
N LEU A 250 -3.01 -12.93 -13.53
CA LEU A 250 -1.96 -12.48 -14.43
C LEU A 250 -1.75 -10.96 -14.33
N THR A 251 -0.50 -10.56 -14.16
CA THR A 251 -0.07 -9.17 -14.24
C THR A 251 0.77 -8.98 -15.50
N THR A 252 0.48 -7.92 -16.27
CA THR A 252 1.25 -7.55 -17.46
C THR A 252 1.99 -6.24 -17.26
N TYR A 253 3.30 -6.25 -17.55
CA TYR A 253 4.17 -5.08 -17.53
C TYR A 253 4.67 -4.73 -18.93
N LEU A 254 4.82 -3.44 -19.18
CA LEU A 254 5.53 -2.87 -20.31
C LEU A 254 6.86 -2.32 -19.80
N ILE A 255 7.95 -2.95 -20.20
CA ILE A 255 9.28 -2.74 -19.64
C ILE A 255 10.18 -2.20 -20.73
N LYS A 256 10.95 -1.17 -20.43
CA LYS A 256 12.02 -0.67 -21.29
C LYS A 256 13.34 -0.91 -20.57
N THR A 257 14.24 -1.68 -21.17
CA THR A 257 15.58 -1.92 -20.64
C THR A 257 16.52 -0.76 -21.00
N GLN A 258 17.58 -0.60 -20.21
CA GLN A 258 18.66 0.32 -20.51
C GLN A 258 19.60 -0.27 -21.57
N GLU A 259 19.88 -1.57 -21.50
CA GLU A 259 20.75 -2.29 -22.41
C GLU A 259 20.00 -2.80 -23.64
N GLU A 260 20.74 -3.11 -24.70
CA GLU A 260 20.19 -3.78 -25.87
C GLU A 260 19.75 -5.22 -25.52
N LEU A 261 18.56 -5.57 -25.99
CA LEU A 261 17.96 -6.88 -25.82
C LEU A 261 18.36 -7.79 -26.98
N THR A 262 19.38 -8.62 -26.75
CA THR A 262 19.76 -9.73 -27.63
C THR A 262 18.76 -10.88 -27.52
N ASN A 263 18.67 -11.73 -28.55
CA ASN A 263 17.75 -12.87 -28.54
C ASN A 263 18.07 -13.85 -27.39
N GLU A 264 19.35 -14.07 -27.10
CA GLU A 264 19.80 -14.91 -25.98
C GLU A 264 19.27 -14.41 -24.62
N LYS A 265 19.35 -13.10 -24.37
CA LYS A 265 18.82 -12.46 -23.17
C LYS A 265 17.32 -12.63 -23.03
N VAL A 266 16.59 -12.56 -24.14
CA VAL A 266 15.14 -12.77 -24.17
C VAL A 266 14.80 -14.23 -23.84
N GLU A 267 15.55 -15.20 -24.35
CA GLU A 267 15.38 -16.61 -24.01
C GLU A 267 15.72 -16.90 -22.53
N LEU A 268 16.72 -16.23 -21.96
CA LEU A 268 17.00 -16.31 -20.53
C LEU A 268 15.84 -15.78 -19.69
N LEU A 269 15.27 -14.63 -20.05
CA LEU A 269 14.08 -14.09 -19.38
C LEU A 269 12.87 -15.04 -19.48
N ARG A 270 12.68 -15.73 -20.61
CA ARG A 270 11.61 -16.73 -20.80
C ARG A 270 11.76 -17.95 -19.90
N LYS A 271 12.99 -18.40 -19.65
CA LYS A 271 13.26 -19.50 -18.72
C LYS A 271 12.87 -19.12 -17.29
N GLY A 272 12.96 -17.83 -16.94
CA GLY A 272 12.72 -17.34 -15.60
C GLY A 272 13.87 -17.68 -14.65
N CYS A 273 13.74 -17.27 -13.39
CA CYS A 273 14.76 -17.50 -12.39
C CYS A 273 14.18 -17.71 -10.99
N THR A 274 14.93 -18.41 -10.15
CA THR A 274 14.70 -18.46 -8.70
C THR A 274 15.68 -17.52 -8.01
N ILE A 275 15.18 -16.64 -7.13
CA ILE A 275 15.97 -15.70 -6.33
C ILE A 275 15.35 -15.72 -4.93
N ASP A 276 16.15 -16.02 -3.89
CA ASP A 276 15.70 -16.07 -2.48
C ASP A 276 14.41 -16.90 -2.28
N ASP A 277 14.38 -18.12 -2.82
CA ASP A 277 13.21 -19.03 -2.87
C ASP A 277 11.98 -18.51 -3.62
N ILE A 278 12.07 -17.31 -4.21
CA ILE A 278 11.04 -16.73 -5.07
C ILE A 278 11.33 -17.11 -6.52
N HIS A 279 10.57 -18.07 -7.03
CA HIS A 279 10.55 -18.39 -8.46
C HIS A 279 9.71 -17.37 -9.24
N ILE A 280 10.34 -16.71 -10.22
CA ILE A 280 9.75 -15.78 -11.18
C ILE A 280 9.92 -16.35 -12.58
N ARG A 281 8.80 -16.66 -13.24
CA ARG A 281 8.82 -17.12 -14.63
C ARG A 281 7.73 -16.41 -15.43
N PRO A 282 8.10 -15.66 -16.49
CA PRO A 282 7.13 -15.13 -17.42
C PRO A 282 6.31 -16.25 -18.06
N LEU A 283 5.00 -16.07 -18.08
CA LEU A 283 4.10 -16.90 -18.87
C LEU A 283 4.18 -16.48 -20.34
N GLU A 284 4.25 -15.17 -20.60
CA GLU A 284 4.34 -14.61 -21.92
C GLU A 284 5.37 -13.49 -21.96
N LEU A 285 6.25 -13.50 -22.96
CA LEU A 285 7.23 -12.46 -23.21
C LEU A 285 7.24 -12.09 -24.70
N LYS A 286 6.85 -10.85 -25.01
CA LYS A 286 6.81 -10.29 -26.37
C LYS A 286 7.65 -9.03 -26.46
N ILE A 287 8.42 -8.89 -27.53
CA ILE A 287 9.11 -7.65 -27.86
C ILE A 287 8.12 -6.70 -28.54
N ILE A 288 7.99 -5.50 -28.01
CA ILE A 288 7.21 -4.41 -28.56
C ILE A 288 8.18 -3.41 -29.19
N LYS A 289 7.87 -2.93 -30.40
CA LYS A 289 8.68 -1.96 -31.17
C LYS A 289 10.10 -2.46 -31.44
N PRO A 290 10.28 -3.45 -32.35
CA PRO A 290 11.57 -4.07 -32.64
C PRO A 290 12.60 -3.09 -33.24
N ASN A 291 12.15 -2.02 -33.89
CA ASN A 291 13.01 -1.09 -34.66
C ASN A 291 13.64 0.02 -33.81
N LEU A 292 13.59 -0.07 -32.47
CA LEU A 292 14.22 0.90 -31.58
C LEU A 292 15.47 0.29 -30.94
N LEU A 293 16.55 1.08 -30.84
CA LEU A 293 17.77 0.74 -30.09
C LEU A 293 17.46 0.21 -28.67
N TYR A 294 16.43 0.76 -28.04
CA TYR A 294 15.90 0.29 -26.77
C TYR A 294 14.54 -0.38 -26.98
N LYS A 295 14.53 -1.71 -26.90
CA LYS A 295 13.33 -2.51 -27.12
C LYS A 295 12.39 -2.42 -25.92
N TRP A 296 11.09 -2.36 -26.18
CA TRP A 296 10.09 -2.54 -25.15
C TRP A 296 9.77 -4.03 -25.03
N LEU A 297 9.50 -4.51 -23.83
CA LEU A 297 9.05 -5.86 -23.56
C LEU A 297 7.67 -5.80 -22.95
N LYS A 298 6.77 -6.63 -23.46
CA LYS A 298 5.56 -7.04 -22.77
C LYS A 298 5.87 -8.30 -22.00
N LEU A 299 5.80 -8.24 -20.68
CA LEU A 299 6.04 -9.37 -19.79
C LEU A 299 4.77 -9.63 -19.00
N THR A 300 4.21 -10.83 -19.15
CA THR A 300 3.03 -11.27 -18.40
C THR A 300 3.40 -12.47 -17.53
N TYR A 301 3.06 -12.39 -16.24
CA TYR A 301 3.35 -13.44 -15.26
C TYR A 301 2.37 -13.37 -14.09
N VAL A 302 2.35 -14.39 -13.23
CA VAL A 302 1.60 -14.35 -11.97
C VAL A 302 2.48 -13.69 -10.90
N GLU A 303 2.11 -12.50 -10.48
CA GLU A 303 2.86 -11.70 -9.50
C GLU A 303 2.61 -12.23 -8.08
N LYS A 304 3.66 -12.60 -7.35
CA LYS A 304 3.56 -12.92 -5.92
C LYS A 304 3.74 -11.65 -5.10
N SER A 305 3.17 -11.65 -3.90
CA SER A 305 3.48 -10.64 -2.87
C SER A 305 4.99 -10.50 -2.69
N GLN A 306 5.49 -9.26 -2.58
CA GLN A 306 6.91 -8.92 -2.36
C GLN A 306 7.88 -9.34 -3.49
N THR A 307 7.36 -9.69 -4.68
CA THR A 307 8.22 -9.96 -5.83
C THR A 307 8.64 -8.66 -6.51
N HIS A 308 9.93 -8.35 -6.48
CA HIS A 308 10.45 -7.21 -7.24
C HIS A 308 10.89 -7.67 -8.63
N LEU A 309 10.21 -7.18 -9.66
CA LEU A 309 10.55 -7.49 -11.06
C LEU A 309 12.01 -7.11 -11.40
N ASN A 310 12.56 -6.13 -10.69
CA ASN A 310 13.97 -5.75 -10.78
C ASN A 310 14.92 -6.93 -10.52
N LEU A 311 14.56 -7.88 -9.65
CA LEU A 311 15.38 -9.05 -9.33
C LEU A 311 15.60 -9.93 -10.57
N LEU A 312 14.53 -10.18 -11.34
CA LEU A 312 14.60 -10.98 -12.59
C LEU A 312 15.57 -10.36 -13.60
N PHE A 313 15.51 -9.03 -13.78
CA PHE A 313 16.36 -8.34 -14.76
C PHE A 313 17.81 -8.23 -14.27
N SER A 314 18.01 -7.89 -12.99
CA SER A 314 19.34 -7.81 -12.38
C SER A 314 20.10 -9.13 -12.46
N LYS A 315 19.42 -10.28 -12.28
CA LYS A 315 20.03 -11.61 -12.39
C LYS A 315 20.65 -11.89 -13.77
N TYR A 316 20.16 -11.24 -14.82
CA TYR A 316 20.69 -11.38 -16.18
C TYR A 316 21.46 -10.12 -16.64
N ASN A 317 21.97 -9.33 -15.69
CA ASN A 317 22.74 -8.11 -15.94
C ASN A 317 21.99 -7.12 -16.86
N MET A 318 20.69 -6.97 -16.62
CA MET A 318 19.84 -5.98 -17.30
C MET A 318 19.24 -5.03 -16.29
N THR A 319 19.09 -3.78 -16.67
CA THR A 319 18.48 -2.74 -15.83
C THR A 319 17.21 -2.21 -16.45
N ILE A 320 16.19 -2.04 -15.61
CA ILE A 320 14.90 -1.49 -16.03
C ILE A 320 14.98 0.04 -16.05
N ARG A 321 14.86 0.64 -17.24
CA ARG A 321 14.83 2.10 -17.39
C ARG A 321 13.44 2.67 -17.14
N LYS A 322 12.40 1.96 -17.59
CA LYS A 322 10.99 2.29 -17.34
C LYS A 322 10.18 1.00 -17.19
N CYS A 323 9.29 0.95 -16.22
CA CYS A 323 8.30 -0.11 -16.09
C CYS A 323 6.93 0.51 -15.95
N LYS A 324 5.98 0.00 -16.73
CA LYS A 324 4.57 0.34 -16.61
C LYS A 324 3.77 -0.92 -16.34
N ARG A 325 3.08 -1.01 -15.19
CA ARG A 325 2.07 -2.05 -15.00
C ARG A 325 0.88 -1.72 -15.89
N TYR A 326 0.72 -2.49 -16.97
CA TYR A 326 -0.32 -2.27 -17.97
C TYR A 326 -1.63 -2.94 -17.59
N SER A 327 -1.59 -4.12 -16.98
CA SER A 327 -2.80 -4.79 -16.50
C SER A 327 -2.57 -5.55 -15.21
N PHE A 328 -3.61 -5.69 -14.41
CA PHE A 328 -3.68 -6.60 -13.27
C PHE A 328 -4.98 -7.39 -13.36
N GLY A 329 -4.87 -8.69 -13.59
CA GLY A 329 -5.99 -9.55 -13.92
C GLY A 329 -6.77 -9.00 -15.12
N PRO A 330 -8.11 -8.86 -15.02
CA PRO A 330 -8.94 -8.39 -16.13
C PRO A 330 -8.84 -6.88 -16.37
N TYR A 331 -8.25 -6.10 -15.47
CA TYR A 331 -8.22 -4.64 -15.55
C TYR A 331 -6.96 -4.14 -16.25
N LYS A 332 -7.14 -3.26 -17.23
CA LYS A 332 -6.08 -2.63 -18.01
C LYS A 332 -5.94 -1.16 -17.64
N SER A 333 -4.77 -0.60 -17.89
CA SER A 333 -4.50 0.83 -17.67
C SER A 333 -5.36 1.73 -18.54
N SER A 334 -5.85 1.21 -19.68
CA SER A 334 -6.80 1.91 -20.57
C SER A 334 -8.19 2.07 -19.97
N ASP A 335 -8.54 1.25 -18.99
CA ASP A 335 -9.87 1.27 -18.34
C ASP A 335 -9.96 2.42 -17.34
N LEU A 336 -8.85 3.12 -17.09
CA LEU A 336 -8.73 4.21 -16.15
C LEU A 336 -8.60 5.56 -16.88
N SER A 337 -9.26 6.59 -16.37
CA SER A 337 -9.10 8.01 -16.77
C SER A 337 -7.77 8.65 -16.30
N GLY A 338 -6.74 7.83 -16.08
CA GLY A 338 -5.42 8.26 -15.63
C GLY A 338 -5.26 8.28 -14.11
N ASN A 339 -4.75 9.40 -13.58
CA ASN A 339 -4.26 9.49 -12.20
C ASN A 339 -5.36 9.84 -11.17
N PHE A 340 -6.62 9.56 -11.50
CA PHE A 340 -7.77 9.80 -10.63
C PHE A 340 -8.26 8.47 -10.07
N LEU A 341 -8.63 8.44 -8.78
CA LEU A 341 -9.18 7.24 -8.15
C LEU A 341 -10.63 7.07 -8.63
N MET A 342 -10.95 5.90 -9.17
CA MET A 342 -12.31 5.59 -9.62
C MET A 342 -12.82 4.27 -9.05
N PRO A 343 -14.12 4.16 -8.77
CA PRO A 343 -14.74 2.88 -8.48
C PRO A 343 -14.70 1.99 -9.73
N LEU A 344 -14.39 0.70 -9.54
CA LEU A 344 -14.38 -0.32 -10.57
C LEU A 344 -15.42 -1.38 -10.26
N LYS A 345 -16.11 -1.86 -11.30
CA LYS A 345 -16.97 -3.04 -11.18
C LYS A 345 -16.09 -4.28 -11.02
N ILE A 346 -16.46 -5.17 -10.10
CA ILE A 346 -15.76 -6.45 -9.92
C ILE A 346 -16.07 -7.34 -11.14
N HIS A 347 -15.03 -7.74 -11.86
CA HIS A 347 -15.16 -8.53 -13.07
C HIS A 347 -15.58 -9.97 -12.73
N SER A 348 -16.40 -10.60 -13.58
CA SER A 348 -16.95 -11.94 -13.36
C SER A 348 -15.87 -13.00 -13.10
N THR A 349 -14.72 -12.90 -13.79
CA THR A 349 -13.59 -13.83 -13.63
C THR A 349 -12.97 -13.83 -12.24
N ILE A 350 -13.10 -12.75 -11.46
CA ILE A 350 -12.56 -12.67 -10.10
C ILE A 350 -13.65 -12.60 -9.03
N ASN A 351 -14.93 -12.61 -9.42
CA ASN A 351 -16.05 -12.50 -8.50
C ASN A 351 -16.09 -13.65 -7.48
N HIS A 352 -15.61 -14.83 -7.86
CA HIS A 352 -15.52 -15.99 -6.98
C HIS A 352 -14.47 -15.81 -5.85
N LEU A 353 -13.52 -14.87 -5.97
CA LEU A 353 -12.59 -14.53 -4.89
C LEU A 353 -13.28 -13.72 -3.78
N ILE A 354 -14.43 -13.09 -4.01
CA ILE A 354 -15.11 -12.31 -2.98
C ILE A 354 -15.46 -13.23 -1.78
N PRO A 355 -15.11 -12.85 -0.54
CA PRO A 355 -15.51 -13.59 0.64
C PRO A 355 -17.04 -13.65 0.74
N LYS A 356 -17.60 -14.86 0.84
CA LYS A 356 -19.02 -15.04 1.10
C LYS A 356 -19.28 -14.96 2.60
N HIS A 357 -20.37 -14.29 2.98
CA HIS A 357 -20.84 -14.23 4.35
C HIS A 357 -22.10 -15.08 4.48
N GLU A 358 -22.08 -16.07 5.37
CA GLU A 358 -23.23 -16.92 5.61
C GLU A 358 -24.26 -16.18 6.47
N TYR A 359 -25.49 -16.17 5.98
CA TYR A 359 -26.63 -15.64 6.72
C TYR A 359 -27.08 -16.68 7.75
N LYS A 360 -27.24 -16.26 8.99
CA LYS A 360 -27.94 -17.01 10.01
C LYS A 360 -29.33 -16.42 10.18
N LEU A 361 -30.32 -17.28 10.39
CA LEU A 361 -31.65 -16.82 10.80
C LEU A 361 -31.63 -16.62 12.30
N THR A 362 -31.93 -15.39 12.73
CA THR A 362 -32.07 -15.06 14.15
C THR A 362 -33.48 -14.58 14.44
N LEU A 363 -33.93 -14.90 15.64
CA LEU A 363 -35.19 -14.39 16.16
C LEU A 363 -35.01 -12.92 16.56
N SER A 364 -35.87 -12.06 16.04
CA SER A 364 -35.93 -10.65 16.39
C SER A 364 -37.35 -10.24 16.77
N HIS A 365 -37.45 -9.23 17.63
CA HIS A 365 -38.72 -8.56 17.86
C HIS A 365 -39.19 -7.91 16.54
N PRO A 366 -40.47 -8.03 16.19
CA PRO A 366 -41.00 -7.38 15.02
C PRO A 366 -40.88 -5.87 15.17
N THR A 367 -40.37 -5.20 14.14
CA THR A 367 -40.26 -3.73 14.07
C THR A 367 -41.41 -3.20 13.21
N GLY A 368 -42.29 -2.35 13.75
CA GLY A 368 -43.48 -1.83 13.06
C GLY A 368 -44.49 -1.19 14.01
N ASN A 369 -45.72 -0.91 13.53
CA ASN A 369 -46.86 -0.34 14.29
C ASN A 369 -47.38 -1.30 15.37
N ILE A 370 -46.53 -1.62 16.33
CA ILE A 370 -46.82 -2.41 17.50
C ILE A 370 -47.12 -1.44 18.63
N LEU A 371 -48.39 -1.36 18.99
CA LEU A 371 -48.83 -0.63 20.18
C LEU A 371 -48.78 -1.62 21.36
N MET A 372 -47.86 -1.40 22.28
CA MET A 372 -47.85 -2.09 23.57
C MET A 372 -49.01 -1.54 24.42
N ASP A 373 -49.78 -2.41 25.09
CA ASP A 373 -50.73 -1.94 26.08
C ASP A 373 -50.03 -1.30 27.30
N SER A 374 -50.79 -0.57 28.12
CA SER A 374 -50.30 0.15 29.32
C SER A 374 -49.68 -0.75 30.38
N HIS A 375 -49.88 -2.06 30.31
CA HIS A 375 -49.31 -3.07 31.21
C HIS A 375 -48.18 -3.86 30.54
N HIS A 376 -47.79 -3.50 29.32
CA HIS A 376 -46.80 -4.19 28.47
C HIS A 376 -47.10 -5.69 28.30
N LYS A 377 -48.37 -6.10 28.48
CA LYS A 377 -48.78 -7.50 28.42
C LYS A 377 -49.19 -7.92 27.01
N CYS A 378 -49.69 -6.98 26.20
CA CYS A 378 -50.21 -7.26 24.87
C CYS A 378 -49.58 -6.37 23.80
N ILE A 379 -49.25 -6.97 22.66
CA ILE A 379 -48.84 -6.31 21.42
C ILE A 379 -50.09 -6.20 20.54
N LYS A 380 -50.63 -4.99 20.36
CA LYS A 380 -51.61 -4.72 19.30
C LYS A 380 -50.86 -4.43 18.00
N ILE A 381 -50.93 -5.36 17.05
CA ILE A 381 -50.42 -5.15 15.70
C ILE A 381 -51.59 -4.63 14.86
N LYS A 382 -51.57 -3.34 14.50
CA LYS A 382 -52.44 -2.88 13.40
C LYS A 382 -51.88 -3.48 12.12
N ASP A 383 -52.73 -4.17 11.35
CA ASP A 383 -52.44 -4.57 9.98
C ASP A 383 -51.32 -5.62 9.79
N TYR A 384 -51.32 -6.70 10.58
CA TYR A 384 -50.28 -7.76 10.58
C TYR A 384 -49.98 -8.39 9.20
N LEU A 385 -50.95 -8.38 8.26
CA LEU A 385 -50.81 -8.99 6.93
C LEU A 385 -50.95 -7.99 5.78
N ASN A 386 -51.06 -6.70 6.06
CA ASN A 386 -51.34 -5.71 5.04
C ASN A 386 -50.06 -5.46 4.22
N GLY A 387 -49.94 -6.14 3.07
CA GLY A 387 -48.75 -6.13 2.21
C GLY A 387 -47.84 -7.37 2.32
N SER A 388 -48.18 -8.39 3.11
CA SER A 388 -47.41 -9.64 3.14
C SER A 388 -47.70 -10.50 1.90
N VAL A 389 -46.66 -11.17 1.38
CA VAL A 389 -46.74 -12.07 0.21
C VAL A 389 -47.48 -13.37 0.56
N VAL A 390 -47.53 -13.72 1.84
CA VAL A 390 -48.36 -14.81 2.37
C VAL A 390 -49.75 -14.23 2.62
N ARG A 391 -50.65 -14.44 1.65
CA ARG A 391 -52.10 -14.28 1.84
C ARG A 391 -52.67 -15.62 2.30
N GLU A 392 -53.70 -15.56 3.15
CA GLU A 392 -54.47 -16.71 3.66
C GLU A 392 -54.88 -17.70 2.56
#